data_AF-A0A945CWW4-F1
#
_entry.id   AF-A0A945CWW4-F1
#
_cell.length_a   1.000
_cell.length_b   1.000
_cell.length_c   1.000
_cell.angle_alpha   90.00
_cell.angle_beta   90.00
_cell.angle_gamma   90.00
#
_symmetry.space_group_name_H-M   'P 1'
#
loop_
_entity.id
_entity.type
_entity.pdbx_description
1 polymer ?
#
loop_
_entity_poly.entity_id
_entity_poly.type
_entity_poly.pdbx_seq_one_letter_code
_entity_poly.pdbx_strand_id
1 'polypeptide(L)'
;MPQRIVQSQCNDSRLDAITRTLLQQAAQCVTTKGVFNLVLSDSDGLDDVYARLMYDPDLRAMPWNETHLWFLREVEESIVHHSGIPEENVHTGEVESQMDCCMLACNDTTQVSKELGRACTSFLIFANTTAPTEWQHNGVAHWFC
;
A
#
# COMPACT_ATOMS: atom_id res chain seq x y z
N MET A 1 -11.31 6.64 15.46
CA MET A 1 -10.70 7.20 14.23
C MET A 1 -11.40 6.59 13.02
N PRO A 2 -11.45 7.25 11.85
CA PRO A 2 -12.23 6.75 10.72
C PRO A 2 -11.58 5.48 10.14
N GLN A 3 -12.40 4.45 9.98
CA GLN A 3 -12.06 3.25 9.22
C GLN A 3 -13.07 3.12 8.07
N ARG A 4 -12.61 2.66 6.92
CA ARG A 4 -13.47 2.26 5.80
C ARG A 4 -13.31 0.77 5.60
N ILE A 5 -14.42 0.05 5.59
CA ILE A 5 -14.43 -1.39 5.35
C ILE A 5 -15.08 -1.63 4.00
N VAL A 6 -14.38 -2.35 3.12
CA VAL A 6 -14.84 -2.82 1.83
C VAL A 6 -14.95 -4.33 1.92
N GLN A 7 -16.18 -4.83 1.91
CA GLN A 7 -16.45 -6.27 1.96
C GLN A 7 -16.73 -6.80 0.56
N SER A 8 -16.11 -7.91 0.19
CA SER A 8 -16.38 -8.62 -1.05
C SER A 8 -16.24 -10.13 -0.88
N GLN A 9 -17.18 -10.86 -1.47
CA GLN A 9 -17.19 -12.33 -1.43
C GLN A 9 -16.23 -12.96 -2.46
N CYS A 10 -15.69 -12.16 -3.38
CA CYS A 10 -14.78 -12.59 -4.42
C CYS A 10 -13.39 -11.98 -4.20
N ASN A 11 -12.33 -12.79 -4.36
CA ASN A 11 -10.94 -12.35 -4.23
C ASN A 11 -10.60 -11.28 -5.27
N ASP A 12 -10.95 -11.51 -6.54
CA ASP A 12 -10.67 -10.57 -7.64
C ASP A 12 -11.28 -9.20 -7.39
N SER A 13 -12.52 -9.15 -6.87
CA SER A 13 -13.18 -7.90 -6.54
C SER A 13 -12.54 -7.19 -5.34
N ARG A 14 -11.92 -7.92 -4.39
CA ARG A 14 -11.11 -7.32 -3.32
C ARG A 14 -9.82 -6.75 -3.88
N LEU A 15 -9.14 -7.51 -4.73
CA LEU A 15 -7.93 -7.09 -5.42
C LEU A 15 -8.21 -5.82 -6.28
N ASP A 16 -9.33 -5.76 -7.00
CA ASP A 16 -9.74 -4.58 -7.77
C ASP A 16 -9.95 -3.36 -6.88
N ALA A 17 -10.56 -3.58 -5.72
CA ALA A 17 -10.89 -2.50 -4.80
C ALA A 17 -9.64 -1.91 -4.14
N ILE A 18 -8.69 -2.75 -3.72
CA ILE A 18 -7.46 -2.27 -3.10
C ILE A 18 -6.56 -1.57 -4.12
N THR A 19 -6.39 -2.12 -5.31
CA THR A 19 -5.54 -1.52 -6.36
C THR A 19 -6.14 -0.21 -6.88
N ARG A 20 -7.47 -0.13 -7.05
CA ARG A 20 -8.14 1.13 -7.39
C ARG A 20 -7.98 2.20 -6.32
N THR A 21 -8.07 1.81 -5.04
CA THR A 21 -7.88 2.75 -3.94
C THR A 21 -6.44 3.25 -3.90
N LEU A 22 -5.46 2.36 -4.12
CA LEU A 22 -4.04 2.72 -4.25
C LEU A 22 -3.82 3.73 -5.38
N LEU A 23 -4.31 3.45 -6.59
CA LEU A 23 -4.17 4.36 -7.74
C LEU A 23 -4.80 5.73 -7.47
N GLN A 24 -5.98 5.76 -6.84
CA GLN A 24 -6.64 7.03 -6.47
C GLN A 24 -5.81 7.83 -5.47
N GLN A 25 -5.22 7.17 -4.48
CA GLN A 25 -4.34 7.83 -3.50
C GLN A 25 -3.07 8.34 -4.15
N ALA A 26 -2.44 7.53 -5.00
CA ALA A 26 -1.25 7.93 -5.74
C ALA A 26 -1.51 9.16 -6.60
N ALA A 27 -2.54 9.12 -7.45
CA ALA A 27 -2.91 10.24 -8.30
C ALA A 27 -3.22 11.52 -7.49
N GLN A 28 -3.92 11.38 -6.37
CA GLN A 28 -4.23 12.50 -5.50
C GLN A 28 -2.98 13.10 -4.84
N CYS A 29 -2.06 12.27 -4.34
CA CYS A 29 -0.82 12.73 -3.72
C CYS A 29 0.11 13.40 -4.73
N VAL A 30 0.30 12.80 -5.90
CA VAL A 30 1.09 13.41 -6.99
C VAL A 30 0.48 14.74 -7.43
N THR A 31 -0.84 14.82 -7.57
CA THR A 31 -1.53 16.08 -7.95
C THR A 31 -1.37 17.17 -6.88
N THR A 32 -1.35 16.81 -5.60
CA THR A 32 -1.35 17.79 -4.50
C THR A 32 0.03 18.16 -3.98
N LYS A 33 0.98 17.22 -4.01
CA LYS A 33 2.31 17.34 -3.41
C LYS A 33 3.44 17.17 -4.43
N GLY A 34 3.14 16.66 -5.63
CA GLY A 34 4.13 16.31 -6.65
C GLY A 34 4.83 14.97 -6.43
N VAL A 35 4.50 14.27 -5.34
CA VAL A 35 5.15 13.03 -4.93
C VAL A 35 4.18 12.12 -4.18
N PHE A 36 4.39 10.81 -4.27
CA PHE A 36 3.64 9.80 -3.53
C PHE A 36 4.60 8.86 -2.78
N ASN A 37 4.51 8.86 -1.44
CA ASN A 37 5.32 8.00 -0.59
C ASN A 37 4.54 6.74 -0.19
N LEU A 38 4.93 5.59 -0.76
CA LEU A 38 4.28 4.30 -0.58
C LEU A 38 5.17 3.35 0.23
N VAL A 39 4.57 2.70 1.23
CA VAL A 39 5.19 1.60 1.98
C VAL A 39 4.48 0.30 1.66
N LEU A 40 5.26 -0.76 1.38
CA LEU A 40 4.76 -2.10 1.10
C LEU A 40 5.24 -3.09 2.18
N SER A 41 4.32 -3.90 2.72
CA SER A 41 4.68 -5.03 3.59
C SER A 41 5.04 -6.26 2.78
N ASP A 42 6.13 -6.90 3.15
CA ASP A 42 6.50 -8.19 2.58
C ASP A 42 5.72 -9.30 3.29
N SER A 43 4.66 -9.80 2.64
CA SER A 43 3.82 -10.89 3.12
C SER A 43 3.12 -11.57 1.96
N ASP A 44 3.13 -12.90 1.98
CA ASP A 44 2.46 -13.78 1.01
C ASP A 44 0.97 -13.39 0.79
N GLY A 45 0.35 -12.72 1.77
CA GLY A 45 -1.01 -12.20 1.65
C GLY A 45 -1.18 -11.09 0.61
N LEU A 46 -0.10 -10.51 0.10
CA LEU A 46 -0.09 -9.44 -0.90
C LEU A 46 0.47 -9.88 -2.26
N ASP A 47 0.98 -11.11 -2.41
CA ASP A 47 1.55 -11.61 -3.67
C ASP A 47 0.62 -11.38 -4.87
N ASP A 48 -0.68 -11.68 -4.70
CA ASP A 48 -1.69 -11.46 -5.74
C ASP A 48 -1.87 -9.97 -6.08
N VAL A 49 -1.73 -9.08 -5.09
CA VAL A 49 -1.79 -7.62 -5.30
C VAL A 49 -0.55 -7.15 -6.07
N TYR A 50 0.63 -7.66 -5.70
CA TYR A 50 1.91 -7.33 -6.32
C TYR A 50 2.02 -7.84 -7.75
N ALA A 51 1.63 -9.09 -7.98
CA ALA A 51 1.50 -9.64 -9.32
C ALA A 51 0.57 -8.79 -10.20
N ARG A 52 -0.54 -8.29 -9.65
CA ARG A 52 -1.42 -7.37 -10.39
C ARG A 52 -0.74 -6.05 -10.72
N LEU A 53 -0.03 -5.43 -9.78
CA LEU A 53 0.72 -4.20 -10.04
C LEU A 53 1.76 -4.36 -11.17
N MET A 54 2.31 -5.56 -11.33
CA MET A 54 3.28 -5.86 -12.40
C MET A 54 2.62 -6.09 -13.77
N TYR A 55 1.54 -6.88 -13.82
CA TYR A 55 1.03 -7.40 -15.09
C TYR A 55 -0.25 -6.72 -15.58
N ASP A 56 -1.04 -6.11 -14.69
CA ASP A 56 -2.33 -5.53 -15.03
C ASP A 56 -2.16 -4.21 -15.83
N PRO A 57 -2.62 -4.14 -17.08
CA PRO A 57 -2.53 -2.93 -17.89
C PRO A 57 -3.19 -1.71 -17.25
N ASP A 58 -4.27 -1.91 -16.49
CA ASP A 58 -5.00 -0.81 -15.85
C ASP A 58 -4.18 -0.20 -14.70
N LEU A 59 -3.25 -0.97 -14.12
CA LEU A 59 -2.37 -0.53 -13.05
C LEU A 59 -1.07 0.11 -13.56
N ARG A 60 -0.80 0.07 -14.87
CA ARG A 60 0.31 0.82 -15.49
C ARG A 60 0.12 2.33 -15.42
N ALA A 61 -1.09 2.80 -15.13
CA ALA A 61 -1.37 4.22 -14.89
C ALA A 61 -0.80 4.74 -13.57
N MET A 62 -0.21 3.85 -12.76
CA MET A 62 0.47 4.23 -11.53
C MET A 62 1.63 5.21 -11.83
N PRO A 63 1.68 6.38 -11.16
CA PRO A 63 2.73 7.39 -11.40
C PRO A 63 4.06 6.99 -10.75
N TRP A 64 4.72 5.96 -11.28
CA TRP A 64 5.95 5.40 -10.70
C TRP A 64 7.13 6.39 -10.67
N ASN A 65 7.22 7.33 -11.62
CA ASN A 65 8.26 8.35 -11.65
C ASN A 65 8.17 9.32 -10.45
N GLU A 66 6.96 9.57 -9.97
CA GLU A 66 6.68 10.43 -8.82
C GLU A 66 6.42 9.63 -7.53
N THR A 67 6.55 8.30 -7.58
CA THR A 67 6.35 7.43 -6.42
C THR A 67 7.69 7.06 -5.82
N HIS A 68 7.86 7.31 -4.52
CA HIS A 68 8.92 6.69 -3.73
C HIS A 68 8.36 5.50 -2.99
N LEU A 69 9.12 4.40 -3.03
CA LEU A 69 8.69 3.10 -2.54
C LEU A 69 9.61 2.64 -1.42
N TRP A 70 9.04 2.31 -0.26
CA TRP A 70 9.74 1.70 0.86
C TRP A 70 9.24 0.27 1.07
N PHE A 71 10.17 -0.67 1.19
CA PHE A 71 9.86 -2.04 1.60
C PHE A 71 10.10 -2.20 3.10
N LEU A 72 9.15 -2.81 3.81
CA LEU A 72 9.32 -3.12 5.24
C LEU A 72 10.31 -4.28 5.48
N ARG A 73 10.61 -5.10 4.48
CA ARG A 73 11.60 -6.20 4.52
C ARG A 73 12.32 -6.34 3.17
N GLU A 74 12.87 -7.51 2.88
CA GLU A 74 13.63 -7.77 1.64
C GLU A 74 12.81 -7.38 0.42
N VAL A 75 13.51 -6.79 -0.55
CA VAL A 75 12.88 -6.17 -1.72
C VAL A 75 12.30 -7.26 -2.60
N GLU A 76 11.01 -7.13 -2.95
CA GLU A 76 10.47 -7.89 -4.05
C GLU A 76 11.06 -7.32 -5.35
N GLU A 77 12.13 -7.94 -5.85
CA GLU A 77 12.82 -7.50 -7.08
C GLU A 77 11.83 -7.37 -8.26
N SER A 78 10.74 -8.15 -8.22
CA SER A 78 9.70 -8.21 -9.22
C SER A 78 9.00 -6.85 -9.45
N ILE A 79 8.59 -6.13 -8.41
CA ILE A 79 7.90 -4.83 -8.58
C ILE A 79 8.85 -3.80 -9.16
N VAL A 80 10.08 -3.73 -8.64
CA VAL A 80 11.08 -2.74 -9.07
C VAL A 80 11.41 -2.90 -10.55
N HIS A 81 11.66 -4.14 -10.99
CA HIS A 81 12.05 -4.41 -12.37
C HIS A 81 10.91 -4.25 -13.39
N HIS A 82 9.65 -4.45 -12.97
CA HIS A 82 8.50 -4.47 -13.88
C HIS A 82 7.65 -3.21 -13.88
N SER A 83 7.73 -2.37 -12.84
CA SER A 83 6.97 -1.12 -12.74
C SER A 83 7.53 0.02 -13.58
N GLY A 84 8.83 0.01 -13.85
CA GLY A 84 9.53 1.16 -14.43
C GLY A 84 9.77 2.29 -13.42
N ILE A 85 9.67 2.00 -12.12
CA ILE A 85 10.07 2.93 -11.06
C ILE A 85 11.57 3.24 -11.16
N PRO A 86 11.99 4.51 -11.05
CA PRO A 86 13.41 4.86 -10.97
C PRO A 86 14.07 4.19 -9.74
N GLU A 87 15.28 3.66 -9.89
CA GLU A 87 15.99 2.97 -8.80
C GLU A 87 16.22 3.90 -7.61
N GLU A 88 16.47 5.18 -7.85
CA GLU A 88 16.62 6.22 -6.82
C GLU A 88 15.34 6.46 -5.99
N ASN A 89 14.20 6.00 -6.50
CA ASN A 89 12.92 6.11 -5.80
C ASN A 89 12.64 4.88 -4.92
N VAL A 90 13.47 3.85 -4.97
CA VAL A 90 13.32 2.63 -4.17
C VAL A 90 14.21 2.72 -2.94
N HIS A 91 13.59 2.57 -1.76
CA HIS A 91 14.23 2.74 -0.47
C HIS A 91 14.09 1.46 0.36
N THR A 92 15.18 1.09 1.01
CA THR A 92 15.22 -0.01 1.99
C THR A 92 15.57 0.54 3.36
N GLY A 93 14.84 0.14 4.41
CA GLY A 93 15.17 0.50 5.79
C GLY A 93 14.17 1.45 6.44
N GLU A 94 14.67 2.33 7.32
CA GLU A 94 13.83 3.16 8.18
C GLU A 94 13.08 4.26 7.42
N VAL A 95 11.89 4.59 7.92
CA VAL A 95 10.98 5.56 7.33
C VAL A 95 11.30 6.95 7.91
N GLU A 96 12.05 7.74 7.15
CA GLU A 96 12.53 9.06 7.60
C GLU A 96 11.54 10.21 7.35
N SER A 97 10.45 9.97 6.62
CA SER A 97 9.52 11.00 6.13
C SER A 97 8.04 10.66 6.38
N GLN A 98 7.17 11.65 6.15
CA GLN A 98 5.72 11.43 6.17
C GLN A 98 5.32 10.49 5.03
N MET A 99 4.59 9.43 5.36
CA MET A 99 4.14 8.42 4.40
C MET A 99 2.70 8.70 3.99
N ASP A 100 2.42 8.58 2.70
CA ASP A 100 1.08 8.81 2.19
C ASP A 100 0.23 7.57 2.39
N CYS A 101 0.78 6.41 2.03
CA CYS A 101 0.08 5.14 2.04
C CYS A 101 0.98 4.01 2.54
N CYS A 102 0.42 3.15 3.38
CA CYS A 102 1.00 1.85 3.76
C CYS A 102 0.06 0.74 3.27
N MET A 103 0.56 -0.16 2.43
CA MET A 103 -0.15 -1.38 2.07
C MET A 103 0.34 -2.53 2.93
N LEU A 104 -0.59 -3.19 3.61
CA LEU A 104 -0.30 -4.22 4.60
C LEU A 104 -1.20 -5.43 4.38
N ALA A 105 -0.65 -6.63 4.57
CA ALA A 105 -1.46 -7.80 4.85
C ALA A 105 -2.00 -7.72 6.29
N CYS A 106 -3.16 -8.33 6.54
CA CYS A 106 -3.81 -8.31 7.86
C CYS A 106 -2.90 -8.84 8.99
N ASN A 107 -2.08 -9.84 8.71
CA ASN A 107 -1.11 -10.44 9.64
C ASN A 107 0.03 -9.48 10.04
N ASP A 108 0.31 -8.46 9.23
CA ASP A 108 1.40 -7.51 9.47
C ASP A 108 0.94 -6.24 10.17
N THR A 109 -0.36 -6.07 10.39
CA THR A 109 -0.91 -4.88 11.05
C THR A 109 -0.35 -4.66 12.46
N THR A 110 0.09 -5.73 13.15
CA THR A 110 0.74 -5.65 14.46
C THR A 110 2.24 -5.35 14.39
N GLN A 111 2.85 -5.51 13.22
CA GLN A 111 4.27 -5.25 12.96
C GLN A 111 4.52 -3.80 12.52
N VAL A 112 3.46 -3.04 12.24
CA VAL A 112 3.56 -1.61 11.97
C VAL A 112 4.18 -0.91 13.17
N SER A 113 5.37 -0.35 12.99
CA SER A 113 6.05 0.39 14.05
C SER A 113 5.18 1.57 14.50
N LYS A 114 5.29 1.98 15.77
CA LYS A 114 4.56 3.15 16.27
C LYS A 114 4.91 4.43 15.49
N GLU A 115 6.12 4.48 14.94
CA GLU A 115 6.61 5.60 14.13
C GLU A 115 5.92 5.62 12.77
N LEU A 116 5.87 4.49 12.06
CA LEU A 116 5.12 4.36 10.81
C LEU A 116 3.62 4.64 11.02
N GLY A 117 3.07 4.13 12.12
CA GLY A 117 1.72 4.40 12.58
C GLY A 117 1.38 5.89 12.78
N ARG A 118 2.38 6.70 13.10
CA ARG A 118 2.24 8.16 13.27
C ARG A 118 2.56 8.93 11.98
N ALA A 119 3.50 8.42 11.18
CA ALA A 119 3.97 9.05 9.97
C ALA A 119 3.04 8.82 8.78
N CYS A 120 2.24 7.75 8.78
CA CYS A 120 1.40 7.39 7.65
C CYS A 120 -0.03 7.95 7.73
N THR A 121 -0.50 8.52 6.62
CA THR A 121 -1.85 9.11 6.53
C THR A 121 -2.95 8.10 6.16
N SER A 122 -2.61 7.03 5.45
CA SER A 122 -3.57 6.00 5.04
C SER A 122 -2.99 4.59 5.03
N PHE A 123 -3.79 3.63 5.42
CA PHE A 123 -3.43 2.22 5.48
C PHE A 123 -4.39 1.41 4.62
N LEU A 124 -3.88 0.72 3.61
CA LEU A 124 -4.62 -0.22 2.78
C LEU A 124 -4.33 -1.62 3.30
N ILE A 125 -5.34 -2.26 3.88
CA ILE A 125 -5.18 -3.52 4.59
C ILE A 125 -5.92 -4.61 3.84
N PHE A 126 -5.17 -5.54 3.26
CA PHE A 126 -5.73 -6.71 2.59
C PHE A 126 -5.95 -7.83 3.61
N ALA A 127 -7.19 -8.25 3.81
CA ALA A 127 -7.55 -9.18 4.87
C ALA A 127 -8.45 -10.30 4.34
N ASN A 128 -8.17 -11.53 4.77
CA ASN A 128 -9.08 -12.67 4.55
C ASN A 128 -10.13 -12.82 5.68
N THR A 129 -10.08 -11.92 6.66
CA THR A 129 -10.95 -11.90 7.83
C THR A 129 -11.58 -10.53 8.00
N THR A 130 -12.64 -10.43 8.80
CA THR A 130 -13.25 -9.15 9.16
C THR A 130 -12.27 -8.21 9.83
N ALA A 131 -12.38 -6.93 9.51
CA ALA A 131 -11.64 -5.85 10.16
C ALA A 131 -11.82 -5.90 11.69
N PRO A 132 -10.77 -5.59 12.48
CA PRO A 132 -10.86 -5.43 13.91
C PRO A 132 -11.76 -4.24 14.26
N THR A 133 -12.40 -4.32 15.42
CA THR A 133 -13.29 -3.28 15.93
C THR A 133 -12.60 -1.93 16.14
N GLU A 134 -11.28 -1.93 16.37
CA GLU A 134 -10.50 -0.73 16.65
C GLU A 134 -9.20 -0.68 15.84
N TRP A 135 -8.85 0.53 15.39
CA TRP A 135 -7.60 0.84 14.71
C TRP A 135 -6.75 1.73 15.60
N GLN A 136 -5.48 1.34 15.80
CA GLN A 136 -4.61 1.92 16.81
C GLN A 136 -3.64 2.99 16.28
N HIS A 137 -3.70 3.32 14.99
CA HIS A 137 -2.80 4.28 14.36
C HIS A 137 -3.55 5.54 13.89
N ASN A 138 -2.83 6.64 13.70
CA ASN A 138 -3.43 7.95 13.43
C ASN A 138 -4.05 8.06 12.03
N GLY A 139 -3.53 7.31 11.06
CA GLY A 139 -4.03 7.32 9.68
C GLY A 139 -5.36 6.60 9.49
N VAL A 140 -5.97 6.82 8.32
CA VAL A 140 -7.25 6.19 7.95
C VAL A 140 -6.98 4.75 7.48
N ALA A 141 -7.62 3.77 8.11
CA ALA A 141 -7.53 2.38 7.68
C ALA A 141 -8.64 2.01 6.70
N HIS A 142 -8.24 1.44 5.56
CA HIS A 142 -9.10 0.89 4.52
C HIS A 142 -8.94 -0.63 4.52
N TRP A 143 -9.93 -1.34 5.03
CA TRP A 143 -9.94 -2.80 5.12
C TRP A 143 -10.61 -3.39 3.89
N PHE A 144 -9.95 -4.32 3.23
CA PHE A 144 -10.47 -5.06 2.07
C PHE A 144 -10.63 -6.52 2.49
N CYS A 145 -11.86 -6.86 2.91
CA CYS A 145 -12.25 -8.14 3.52
C CYS A 145 -13.10 -8.99 2.58
#